data_AF-A0A101I816-F1
#
_entry.id   AF-A0A101I816-F1
#
_cell.length_a   1.000
_cell.length_b   1.000
_cell.length_c   1.000
_cell.angle_alpha   90.00
_cell.angle_beta   90.00
_cell.angle_gamma   90.00
#
_symmetry.space_group_name_H-M   'P 1'
#
loop_
_entity.id
_entity.type
_entity.pdbx_description
1 polymer ?
#
loop_
_entity_poly.entity_id
_entity_poly.type
_entity_poly.pdbx_seq_one_letter_code
_entity_poly.pdbx_strand_id
1 'polypeptide(L)'
;MSDALWRTSGHWDHYRDNMYFTEKEDQQFAVKPMNCPGHIIVYKSSSVSYRDLPMKLFEFGKVHRYERSGVLHGLFRVRGFVQDDAHIFCTREQIQQEIMGVIDFVEKIYSPFNFEYRAELSTR
;
A
#
# COMPACT_ATOMS: atom_id res chain seq x y z
N MET A 1 11.89 -8.78 -2.24
CA MET A 1 12.49 -7.81 -1.31
C MET A 1 13.04 -8.57 -0.11
N SER A 2 14.17 -8.17 0.47
CA SER A 2 14.76 -8.87 1.63
C SER A 2 13.77 -8.90 2.81
N ASP A 3 13.75 -10.02 3.55
CA ASP A 3 12.98 -10.18 4.79
C ASP A 3 13.24 -9.06 5.82
N ALA A 4 14.48 -8.55 5.89
CA ALA A 4 14.89 -7.45 6.75
C ALA A 4 14.06 -6.17 6.54
N LEU A 5 13.65 -5.87 5.30
CA LEU A 5 12.78 -4.71 5.01
C LEU A 5 11.40 -4.87 5.65
N TRP A 6 10.84 -6.08 5.59
CA TRP A 6 9.51 -6.38 6.13
C TRP A 6 9.49 -6.40 7.64
N ARG A 7 10.59 -6.83 8.26
CA ARG A 7 10.81 -6.72 9.72
C ARG A 7 10.91 -5.26 10.14
N THR A 8 11.73 -4.48 9.43
CA THR A 8 11.91 -3.04 9.71
C THR A 8 10.62 -2.25 9.55
N SER A 9 9.78 -2.60 8.58
CA SER A 9 8.51 -1.91 8.35
C SER A 9 7.40 -2.31 9.32
N GLY A 10 7.62 -3.27 10.23
CA GLY A 10 6.61 -3.82 11.15
C GLY A 10 5.58 -4.74 10.48
N HIS A 11 5.62 -4.91 9.16
CA HIS A 11 4.65 -5.74 8.44
C HIS A 11 4.90 -7.23 8.64
N TRP A 12 6.12 -7.62 9.00
CA TRP A 12 6.45 -9.01 9.27
C TRP A 12 5.49 -9.63 10.28
N ASP A 13 5.24 -8.97 11.40
CA ASP A 13 4.45 -9.55 12.50
C ASP A 13 2.97 -9.73 12.14
N HIS A 14 2.45 -8.90 11.22
CA HIS A 14 1.06 -8.92 10.81
C HIS A 14 0.79 -9.71 9.52
N TYR A 15 1.78 -9.80 8.62
CA TYR A 15 1.58 -10.32 7.26
C TYR A 15 2.41 -11.55 6.93
N ARG A 16 3.35 -11.99 7.79
CA ARG A 16 4.23 -13.15 7.51
C ARG A 16 3.47 -14.38 7.00
N ASP A 17 2.35 -14.72 7.63
CA ASP A 17 1.59 -15.93 7.30
C ASP A 17 0.82 -15.79 5.96
N ASN A 18 0.67 -14.55 5.48
CA ASN A 18 0.01 -14.19 4.24
C ASN A 18 1.03 -13.76 3.16
N MET A 19 2.32 -14.06 3.31
CA MET A 19 3.38 -13.69 2.36
C MET A 19 3.97 -14.90 1.65
N TYR A 20 4.48 -14.67 0.43
CA TYR A 20 5.27 -15.65 -0.30
C TYR A 20 6.76 -15.40 -0.07
N PHE A 21 7.50 -16.46 0.26
CA PHE A 21 8.93 -16.43 0.50
C PHE A 21 9.70 -17.19 -0.58
N THR A 22 10.93 -16.75 -0.82
CA THR A 22 11.88 -17.40 -1.71
C THR A 22 13.29 -17.16 -1.17
N GLU A 23 14.22 -18.04 -1.53
CA GLU A 23 15.59 -18.01 -1.04
C GLU A 23 16.57 -18.01 -2.21
N LYS A 24 17.62 -17.21 -2.10
CA LYS A 24 18.72 -17.18 -3.06
C LYS A 24 20.01 -16.79 -2.34
N GLU A 25 21.09 -17.54 -2.56
CA GLU A 25 22.42 -17.25 -1.98
C GLU A 25 22.36 -17.08 -0.44
N ASP A 26 21.70 -18.02 0.25
CA ASP A 26 21.46 -18.02 1.71
C ASP A 26 20.71 -16.78 2.24
N GLN A 27 20.14 -15.96 1.36
CA GLN A 27 19.35 -14.79 1.69
C GLN A 27 17.85 -15.06 1.49
N GLN A 28 17.06 -14.74 2.51
CA GLN A 28 15.60 -14.82 2.47
C GLN A 28 14.98 -13.57 1.84
N PHE A 29 14.08 -13.79 0.91
CA PHE A 29 13.29 -12.76 0.26
C PHE A 29 11.81 -13.05 0.40
N ALA A 30 11.00 -11.99 0.39
CA ALA A 30 9.57 -12.10 0.21
C ALA A 30 9.10 -11.34 -1.02
N VAL A 31 8.07 -11.90 -1.66
CA VAL A 31 7.29 -11.20 -2.68
C VAL A 31 6.43 -10.15 -1.99
N LYS A 32 6.36 -8.93 -2.54
CA LYS A 32 5.69 -7.80 -1.89
C LYS A 32 4.18 -8.06 -1.69
N PRO A 33 3.64 -8.03 -0.45
CA PRO A 33 2.20 -8.06 -0.20
C PRO A 33 1.53 -6.67 -0.27
N MET A 34 2.34 -5.61 -0.36
CA MET A 34 1.96 -4.19 -0.49
C MET A 34 3.16 -3.34 -0.93
N ASN A 35 2.91 -2.09 -1.35
CA ASN A 35 3.95 -1.22 -1.92
C ASN A 35 4.60 -0.28 -0.89
N CYS A 36 4.00 -0.10 0.29
CA CYS A 36 4.39 0.90 1.29
C CYS A 36 5.88 0.95 1.61
N PRO A 37 6.56 -0.19 1.91
CA PRO A 37 7.99 -0.15 2.21
C PRO A 37 8.85 0.29 1.02
N GLY A 38 8.42 0.00 -0.20
CA GLY A 38 9.07 0.47 -1.42
C GLY A 38 8.95 1.99 -1.57
N HIS A 39 7.76 2.55 -1.37
CA HIS A 39 7.55 3.99 -1.42
C HIS A 39 8.34 4.75 -0.35
N ILE A 40 8.51 4.16 0.85
CA ILE A 40 9.38 4.73 1.89
C ILE A 40 10.85 4.73 1.47
N ILE A 41 11.33 3.69 0.79
CA ILE A 41 12.69 3.67 0.24
C ILE A 41 12.86 4.79 -0.80
N VAL A 42 11.88 4.99 -1.68
CA VAL A 42 11.90 6.08 -2.66
C VAL A 42 11.92 7.44 -1.96
N TYR A 43 11.07 7.65 -0.96
CA TYR A 43 11.08 8.87 -0.15
C TYR A 43 12.44 9.14 0.51
N LYS A 44 13.12 8.09 0.98
CA LYS A 44 14.45 8.18 1.60
C LYS A 44 15.61 8.32 0.61
N SER A 45 15.36 8.16 -0.69
CA SER A 45 16.42 8.17 -1.71
C SER A 45 16.98 9.58 -1.99
N SER A 46 16.27 10.63 -1.55
CA SER A 46 16.70 12.02 -1.66
C SER A 46 16.42 12.80 -0.37
N SER A 47 17.09 13.93 -0.19
CA SER A 47 16.75 14.89 0.86
C SER A 47 15.43 15.58 0.53
N VAL A 48 14.44 15.48 1.41
CA VAL A 48 13.12 16.12 1.27
C VAL A 48 13.00 17.26 2.28
N SER A 49 12.71 18.47 1.80
CA SER A 49 12.39 19.63 2.64
C SER A 49 10.91 19.66 3.00
N TYR A 50 10.55 20.36 4.08
CA TYR A 50 9.15 20.63 4.40
C TYR A 50 8.43 21.39 3.27
N ARG A 51 9.18 22.14 2.45
CA ARG A 51 8.66 22.88 1.28
C ARG A 51 8.26 21.96 0.13
N ASP A 52 8.81 20.76 0.10
CA ASP A 52 8.51 19.75 -0.92
C ASP A 52 7.28 18.91 -0.53
N LEU A 53 6.74 19.13 0.67
CA LEU A 53 5.54 18.45 1.17
C LEU A 53 4.29 19.30 0.89
N PRO A 54 3.17 18.68 0.46
CA PRO A 54 2.93 17.23 0.43
C PRO A 54 3.50 16.56 -0.84
N MET A 55 4.20 15.44 -0.65
CA MET A 55 4.74 14.60 -1.72
C MET A 55 3.85 13.37 -1.91
N LYS A 56 3.46 13.07 -3.16
CA LYS A 56 2.57 11.97 -3.51
C LYS A 56 3.28 10.99 -4.43
N LEU A 57 3.52 9.77 -3.95
CA LEU A 57 4.08 8.69 -4.74
C LEU A 57 2.96 7.74 -5.16
N PHE A 58 2.86 7.46 -6.46
CA PHE A 58 1.83 6.61 -7.04
C PHE A 58 2.46 5.47 -7.85
N GLU A 59 1.91 4.25 -7.72
CA GLU A 59 2.32 3.07 -8.47
C GLU A 59 1.08 2.22 -8.79
N PHE A 60 0.98 1.74 -10.04
CA PHE A 60 0.17 0.55 -10.34
C PHE A 60 0.91 -0.70 -9.85
N GLY A 61 0.91 -0.89 -8.53
CA GLY A 61 1.78 -1.86 -7.87
C GLY A 61 1.21 -3.27 -7.90
N LYS A 62 1.92 -4.20 -8.57
CA LYS A 62 1.61 -5.63 -8.53
C LYS A 62 2.04 -6.25 -7.21
N VAL A 63 1.08 -6.75 -6.44
CA VAL A 63 1.31 -7.34 -5.11
C VAL A 63 0.80 -8.77 -5.06
N HIS A 64 1.31 -9.55 -4.10
CA HIS A 64 0.90 -10.93 -3.89
C HIS A 64 0.61 -11.20 -2.41
N ARG A 65 -0.55 -11.79 -2.12
CA ARG A 65 -0.96 -12.19 -0.77
C ARG A 65 -1.32 -13.67 -0.78
N TYR A 66 -0.78 -14.42 0.17
CA TYR A 66 -1.11 -15.82 0.36
C TYR A 66 -2.49 -15.94 1.02
N GLU A 67 -3.53 -15.89 0.20
CA GLU A 67 -4.90 -16.18 0.62
C GLU A 67 -5.13 -17.70 0.67
N ARG A 68 -5.87 -18.18 1.68
CA ARG A 68 -6.24 -19.61 1.78
C ARG A 68 -7.00 -20.04 0.52
N SER A 69 -6.74 -21.24 0.01
CA SER A 69 -7.36 -21.72 -1.24
C SER A 69 -8.88 -21.70 -1.19
N GLY A 70 -9.48 -22.02 -0.02
CA GLY A 70 -10.93 -22.05 0.16
C GLY A 70 -11.64 -20.69 0.18
N VAL A 71 -10.91 -19.57 0.19
CA VAL A 71 -11.52 -18.22 0.15
C VAL A 71 -11.39 -17.55 -1.21
N LEU A 72 -10.71 -18.17 -2.18
CA LEU A 72 -10.54 -17.57 -3.50
C LEU A 72 -11.85 -17.55 -4.27
N HIS A 73 -12.14 -16.44 -4.93
CA HIS A 73 -13.37 -16.27 -5.70
C HIS A 73 -13.15 -15.41 -6.93
N GLY A 74 -13.10 -16.06 -8.11
CA GLY A 74 -13.02 -15.37 -9.40
C GLY A 74 -11.98 -14.25 -9.42
N LEU A 75 -12.42 -13.02 -9.73
CA LEU A 75 -11.60 -11.80 -9.65
C LEU A 75 -11.79 -11.01 -8.35
N PHE A 76 -12.78 -11.35 -7.53
CA PHE A 76 -13.09 -10.62 -6.30
C PHE A 76 -12.10 -10.91 -5.17
N ARG A 77 -11.53 -12.12 -5.12
CA ARG A 77 -10.52 -12.49 -4.13
C ARG A 77 -9.44 -13.39 -4.73
N VAL A 78 -8.27 -12.81 -4.93
CA VAL A 78 -7.14 -13.41 -5.67
C VAL A 78 -5.83 -13.28 -4.89
N ARG A 79 -4.84 -14.11 -5.24
CA ARG A 79 -3.49 -14.11 -4.63
C ARG A 79 -2.54 -13.09 -5.24
N GLY A 80 -2.80 -12.62 -6.46
CA GLY A 80 -1.99 -11.64 -7.16
C GLY A 80 -2.86 -10.62 -7.84
N PHE A 81 -2.60 -9.34 -7.61
CA PHE A 81 -3.41 -8.24 -8.11
C PHE A 81 -2.58 -6.98 -8.25
N VAL A 82 -3.09 -6.03 -9.04
CA VAL A 82 -2.50 -4.71 -9.22
C VAL A 82 -3.40 -3.71 -8.53
N GLN A 83 -2.82 -2.88 -7.66
CA GLN A 83 -3.52 -1.78 -7.01
C GLN A 83 -3.06 -0.46 -7.62
N ASP A 84 -4.01 0.46 -7.79
CA ASP A 84 -3.79 1.89 -8.00
C ASP A 84 -3.35 2.54 -6.67
N ASP A 85 -2.17 2.16 -6.19
CA ASP A 85 -1.70 2.47 -4.84
C ASP A 85 -0.96 3.81 -4.78
N ALA A 86 -1.22 4.59 -3.73
CA ALA A 86 -0.63 5.90 -3.53
C ALA A 86 -0.20 6.09 -2.07
N HIS A 87 0.93 6.73 -1.86
CA HIS A 87 1.42 7.10 -0.54
C HIS A 87 1.72 8.59 -0.50
N ILE A 88 1.04 9.29 0.41
CA ILE A 88 1.17 10.72 0.60
C ILE A 88 2.03 10.97 1.84
N PHE A 89 3.18 11.62 1.63
CA PHE A 89 4.03 12.12 2.69
C PHE A 89 3.69 13.59 2.89
N CYS A 90 3.28 13.97 4.09
CA CYS A 90 2.85 15.32 4.41
C CYS A 90 3.23 15.71 5.85
N THR A 91 3.18 17.00 6.15
CA THR A 91 3.33 17.46 7.54
C THR A 91 2.05 17.17 8.32
N ARG A 92 2.13 17.23 9.66
CA ARG A 92 0.98 16.93 10.52
C ARG A 92 -0.19 17.89 10.29
N GLU A 93 0.11 19.14 9.99
CA GLU A 93 -0.85 20.21 9.73
C GLU A 93 -1.58 20.00 8.39
N GLN A 94 -0.93 19.31 7.44
CA GLN A 94 -1.47 19.02 6.12
C GLN A 94 -2.41 17.78 6.10
N ILE A 95 -2.40 16.93 7.13
CA ILE A 95 -3.14 15.65 7.15
C ILE A 95 -4.62 15.84 6.81
N GLN A 96 -5.30 16.79 7.45
CA GLN A 96 -6.73 17.01 7.24
C GLN A 96 -7.03 17.41 5.80
N GLN A 97 -6.23 18.33 5.25
CA GLN A 97 -6.38 18.80 3.88
C GLN A 97 -6.15 17.68 2.86
N GLU A 98 -5.13 16.84 3.08
CA GLU A 98 -4.85 15.72 2.18
C GLU A 98 -5.93 14.63 2.24
N ILE A 99 -6.48 14.33 3.42
CA ILE A 99 -7.61 13.40 3.56
C ILE A 99 -8.84 13.91 2.80
N MET A 100 -9.20 15.19 2.98
CA MET A 100 -10.31 15.80 2.25
C MET A 100 -10.10 15.72 0.73
N GLY A 101 -8.88 16.03 0.26
CA GLY A 101 -8.54 15.94 -1.16
C GLY A 101 -8.65 14.53 -1.73
N VAL A 102 -8.33 13.49 -0.95
CA VAL A 102 -8.52 12.09 -1.36
C VAL A 102 -10.00 11.73 -1.44
N ILE A 103 -10.83 12.19 -0.50
CA ILE A 103 -12.29 11.97 -0.54
C ILE A 103 -12.90 12.62 -1.79
N ASP A 104 -12.54 13.87 -2.07
CA ASP A 104 -12.99 14.57 -3.28
C ASP A 104 -12.54 13.86 -4.56
N PHE A 105 -11.34 13.26 -4.54
CA PHE A 105 -10.85 12.47 -5.66
C PHE A 105 -11.66 11.19 -5.87
N VAL A 106 -11.98 10.45 -4.80
CA VAL A 106 -12.82 9.25 -4.87
C VAL A 106 -14.19 9.59 -5.45
N GLU A 107 -14.82 10.68 -4.99
CA GLU A 107 -16.13 11.13 -5.50
C GLU A 107 -16.09 11.42 -7.02
N LYS A 108 -15.04 12.10 -7.47
CA LYS A 108 -14.84 12.39 -8.91
C LYS A 108 -14.66 11.12 -9.74
N ILE A 109 -14.01 10.09 -9.20
CA ILE A 109 -13.83 8.81 -9.89
C ILE A 109 -15.12 8.00 -9.89
N TYR A 110 -15.92 8.05 -8.82
CA TYR A 110 -17.11 7.20 -8.68
C TYR A 110 -18.34 7.77 -9.41
N SER A 111 -18.48 9.10 -9.46
CA SER A 111 -19.65 9.77 -10.05
C SER A 111 -19.95 9.37 -11.51
N PRO A 112 -18.98 9.18 -12.44
CA PRO A 112 -19.28 8.76 -13.81
C PRO A 112 -19.82 7.32 -13.90
N PHE A 113 -19.56 6.48 -12.90
CA PHE A 113 -20.05 5.11 -12.84
C PHE A 113 -21.37 4.98 -12.08
N ASN A 114 -21.91 6.08 -11.52
CA ASN A 114 -23.08 6.10 -10.66
C ASN A 114 -22.99 5.11 -9.49
N PHE A 115 -21.79 4.99 -8.89
CA PHE A 115 -21.60 4.13 -7.73
C PHE A 115 -21.99 4.85 -6.43
N GLU A 116 -22.92 4.25 -5.69
CA GLU A 116 -23.21 4.62 -4.31
C GLU A 116 -22.25 3.89 -3.37
N TYR A 117 -21.71 4.59 -2.37
CA TYR A 117 -20.81 4.00 -1.38
C TYR A 117 -21.13 4.48 0.04
N ARG A 118 -20.60 3.73 1.03
CA ARG A 118 -20.65 4.10 2.44
C ARG A 118 -19.22 4.19 2.96
N ALA A 119 -18.96 5.19 3.79
CA ALA A 119 -17.68 5.36 4.45
C ALA A 119 -17.72 4.79 5.87
N GLU A 120 -16.67 4.08 6.27
CA GLU A 120 -16.49 3.56 7.62
C GLU A 120 -15.11 3.98 8.14
N LEU A 121 -15.05 4.41 9.41
CA LEU A 121 -13.80 4.71 10.09
C LEU A 121 -13.36 3.51 10.91
N SER A 122 -12.34 2.80 10.44
CA SER A 122 -11.72 1.72 11.21
C SER A 122 -10.92 2.32 12.38
N THR A 123 -11.30 1.95 13.60
CA THR A 123 -10.61 2.34 14.84
C THR A 123 -9.82 1.15 15.40
N ARG A 124 -9.16 1.32 16.55
CA ARG A 124 -8.32 0.28 17.15
C ARG A 124 -9.08 -0.99 17.50
#